data_AF-T0Z7H5-F1
#
_entry.id   AF-T0Z7H5-F1
#
_cell.length_a   1.000
_cell.length_b   1.000
_cell.length_c   1.000
_cell.angle_alpha   90.00
_cell.angle_beta   90.00
_cell.angle_gamma   90.00
#
_symmetry.space_group_name_H-M   'P 1'
#
loop_
_entity.id
_entity.type
_entity.pdbx_description
1 polymer ?
#
loop_
_entity_poly.entity_id
_entity_poly.type
_entity_poly.pdbx_seq_one_letter_code
_entity_poly.pdbx_strand_id
1 'polypeptide(L)'
;MDLPPPPDGPPAEIAGGLSEADARKRLEQAGPNSVPLPEPSPGRLLAKKFWGPVPWMLGTALLLELATGRPLEALIIFLLLLLNGLLAFLKEKRGKAALRLLRDKMEVTARVSRDGLWKTVPAREIVPGDLVHVRQGDFVPADLLLGSGTPLLDQSSLTGESLPVPKGPGDPLFAGTVVRRGEGTGFVTRTGKDCAYGRTVQLVHDAETRSHAETTVL
;
A
#
# COMPACT_ATOMS: atom_id res chain seq x y z
N MET A 1 -28.32 -27.79 7.98
CA MET A 1 -27.50 -27.21 6.91
C MET A 1 -26.08 -27.23 7.45
N ASP A 2 -25.46 -28.42 7.42
CA ASP A 2 -24.14 -28.67 8.01
C ASP A 2 -23.07 -28.03 7.14
N LEU A 3 -22.38 -27.04 7.70
CA LEU A 3 -21.13 -26.55 7.13
C LEU A 3 -20.08 -27.64 7.33
N PRO A 4 -19.27 -27.95 6.30
CA PRO A 4 -18.17 -28.90 6.46
C PRO A 4 -17.23 -28.43 7.58
N PRO A 5 -16.68 -29.35 8.39
CA PRO A 5 -15.71 -28.99 9.42
C PRO A 5 -14.53 -28.25 8.77
N PRO A 6 -13.97 -27.23 9.44
CA PRO A 6 -12.81 -26.51 8.92
C PRO A 6 -11.70 -27.54 8.65
N PRO A 7 -11.01 -27.47 7.49
CA PRO A 7 -9.99 -28.45 7.15
C PRO A 7 -8.97 -28.51 8.29
N ASP A 8 -8.65 -29.75 8.66
CA ASP A 8 -7.61 -30.09 9.63
C ASP A 8 -6.41 -29.17 9.44
N GLY A 9 -5.86 -28.70 10.56
CA GLY A 9 -4.85 -27.64 10.62
C GLY A 9 -3.71 -27.78 9.60
N PRO A 10 -2.92 -26.71 9.42
CA PRO A 10 -1.94 -26.59 8.34
C PRO A 10 -1.12 -27.88 8.16
N PRO A 11 -0.96 -28.40 6.91
CA PRO A 11 -0.29 -29.67 6.65
C PRO A 11 1.04 -29.79 7.40
N ALA A 12 1.35 -30.98 7.92
CA ALA A 12 2.51 -31.24 8.77
C ALA A 12 3.87 -30.83 8.16
N GLU A 13 3.96 -30.63 6.85
CA GLU A 13 5.14 -30.07 6.15
C GLU A 13 5.48 -28.63 6.55
N ILE A 14 4.55 -27.88 7.16
CA ILE A 14 4.73 -26.44 7.44
C ILE A 14 5.34 -26.20 8.84
N ALA A 15 5.58 -27.24 9.64
CA ALA A 15 6.19 -27.10 10.97
C ALA A 15 7.62 -26.50 10.96
N GLY A 16 8.33 -26.60 9.82
CA GLY A 16 9.67 -26.02 9.63
C GLY A 16 9.71 -24.70 8.83
N GLY A 17 8.57 -24.23 8.32
CA GLY A 17 8.52 -23.14 7.34
C GLY A 17 8.79 -23.60 5.89
N LEU A 18 8.57 -22.70 4.93
CA LEU A 18 8.67 -23.01 3.49
C LEU A 18 10.13 -23.12 3.02
N SER A 19 10.39 -23.88 1.95
CA SER A 19 11.70 -23.79 1.27
C SER A 19 11.84 -22.47 0.52
N GLU A 20 13.05 -21.96 0.35
CA GLU A 20 13.29 -20.70 -0.38
C GLU A 20 12.86 -20.82 -1.86
N ALA A 21 13.03 -22.00 -2.47
CA ALA A 21 12.57 -22.28 -3.83
C ALA A 21 11.04 -22.27 -3.95
N ASP A 22 10.33 -22.87 -2.99
CA ASP A 22 8.88 -22.89 -2.99
C ASP A 22 8.27 -21.52 -2.69
N ALA A 23 8.92 -20.74 -1.80
CA ALA A 23 8.53 -19.36 -1.53
C ALA A 23 8.64 -18.51 -2.80
N ARG A 24 9.74 -18.66 -3.56
CA ARG A 24 9.94 -17.94 -4.83
C ARG A 24 8.91 -18.32 -5.88
N LYS A 25 8.63 -19.61 -6.04
CA LYS A 25 7.60 -20.10 -6.96
C LYS A 25 6.21 -19.59 -6.60
N ARG A 26 5.87 -19.56 -5.31
CA ARG A 26 4.60 -18.97 -4.84
C ARG A 26 4.56 -17.45 -5.02
N LEU A 27 5.69 -16.76 -4.89
CA LEU A 27 5.77 -15.32 -5.14
C LEU A 27 5.52 -14.99 -6.61
N GLU A 28 6.02 -15.81 -7.53
CA GLU A 28 5.75 -15.67 -8.97
C GLU A 28 4.27 -15.93 -9.31
N GLN A 29 3.60 -16.82 -8.57
CA GLN A 29 2.18 -17.17 -8.79
C GLN A 29 1.18 -16.22 -8.12
N ALA A 30 1.41 -15.88 -6.85
CA ALA A 30 0.54 -15.03 -6.04
C ALA A 30 0.81 -13.53 -6.26
N GLY A 31 2.01 -13.18 -6.74
CA GLY A 31 2.47 -11.81 -6.83
C GLY A 31 2.97 -11.27 -5.49
N PRO A 32 3.56 -10.06 -5.49
CA PRO A 32 4.09 -9.44 -4.28
C PRO A 32 2.97 -9.12 -3.28
N ASN A 33 3.29 -9.20 -1.98
CA ASN A 33 2.43 -8.75 -0.88
C ASN A 33 2.43 -7.21 -0.81
N SER A 34 1.91 -6.59 -1.86
CA SER A 34 1.63 -5.17 -1.94
C SER A 34 0.27 -4.97 -2.58
N VAL A 35 -0.47 -3.97 -2.10
CA VAL A 35 -1.68 -3.53 -2.78
C VAL A 35 -1.18 -2.66 -3.95
N PRO A 36 -1.42 -3.05 -5.22
CA PRO A 36 -1.07 -2.20 -6.34
C PRO A 36 -2.00 -1.00 -6.32
N LEU A 37 -1.59 0.09 -5.66
CA LEU A 37 -2.21 1.38 -5.94
C LEU A 37 -1.81 1.73 -7.38
N PRO A 38 -2.77 1.91 -8.31
CA PRO A 38 -2.43 2.37 -9.65
C PRO A 38 -1.80 3.75 -9.51
N GLU A 39 -0.47 3.85 -9.64
CA GLU A 39 0.14 5.17 -9.76
C GLU A 39 -0.38 5.78 -11.06
N PRO A 40 -1.07 6.93 -11.01
CA PRO A 40 -1.57 7.57 -12.22
C PRO A 40 -0.39 7.82 -13.17
N SER A 41 -0.56 7.43 -14.43
CA SER A 41 0.50 7.57 -15.42
C SER A 41 0.98 9.02 -15.47
N PRO A 42 2.30 9.29 -15.52
CA PRO A 42 2.84 10.64 -15.44
C PRO A 42 2.23 11.58 -16.48
N GLY A 43 1.97 11.07 -17.70
CA GLY A 43 1.32 11.81 -18.78
C GLY A 43 -0.15 12.14 -18.52
N ARG A 44 -0.92 11.24 -17.90
CA ARG A 44 -2.33 11.50 -17.55
C ARG A 44 -2.47 12.50 -16.41
N LEU A 45 -1.55 12.47 -15.45
CA LEU A 45 -1.47 13.46 -14.38
C LEU A 45 -1.15 14.85 -14.93
N LEU A 46 -0.24 14.92 -15.91
CA LEU A 46 0.12 16.16 -16.60
C LEU A 46 -1.06 16.70 -17.40
N ALA A 47 -1.72 15.86 -18.20
CA ALA A 47 -2.90 16.24 -18.98
C ALA A 47 -4.04 16.77 -18.09
N LYS A 48 -4.30 16.12 -16.94
CA LYS A 48 -5.31 16.59 -15.98
C LYS A 48 -4.97 17.96 -15.39
N LYS A 49 -3.69 18.28 -15.20
CA LYS A 49 -3.24 19.62 -14.78
C LYS A 49 -3.44 20.69 -15.86
N PHE A 50 -3.31 20.36 -17.15
CA PHE A 50 -3.58 21.29 -18.25
C PHE A 50 -5.09 21.52 -18.49
N TRP A 51 -5.96 20.64 -17.99
CA TRP A 51 -7.42 20.78 -18.05
C TRP A 51 -8.02 21.67 -16.95
N GLY A 52 -7.19 22.36 -16.17
CA GLY A 52 -7.66 23.28 -15.14
C GLY A 52 -8.04 24.67 -15.68
N PRO A 53 -8.89 25.43 -14.97
CA PRO A 53 -9.32 26.77 -15.38
C PRO A 53 -8.16 27.77 -15.49
N VAL A 54 -7.14 27.65 -14.63
CA VAL A 54 -5.96 28.54 -14.63
C VAL A 54 -5.09 28.37 -15.90
N PRO A 55 -4.66 27.16 -16.31
CA PRO A 55 -3.95 26.96 -17.57
C PRO A 55 -4.76 27.43 -18.80
N TRP A 56 -6.07 27.18 -18.82
CA TRP A 56 -6.94 27.67 -19.90
C TRP A 56 -6.97 29.20 -19.95
N MET A 57 -7.08 29.87 -18.80
CA MET A 57 -7.11 31.34 -18.70
C MET A 57 -5.79 31.99 -19.14
N LEU A 58 -4.64 31.37 -18.83
CA LEU A 58 -3.33 31.86 -19.29
C LEU A 58 -3.08 31.52 -20.76
N GLY A 59 -3.56 30.35 -21.24
CA GLY A 59 -3.49 29.97 -22.64
C GLY A 59 -4.29 30.92 -23.53
N THR A 60 -5.50 31.32 -23.10
CA THR A 60 -6.31 32.31 -23.82
C THR A 60 -5.69 33.71 -23.79
N ALA A 61 -5.11 34.14 -22.66
CA ALA A 61 -4.41 35.42 -22.56
C ALA A 61 -3.21 35.49 -23.54
N LEU A 62 -2.42 34.41 -23.63
CA LEU A 62 -1.30 34.32 -24.57
C LEU A 62 -1.76 34.37 -26.04
N LEU A 63 -2.86 33.69 -26.36
CA LEU A 63 -3.47 33.69 -27.70
C LEU A 63 -3.98 35.09 -28.09
N LEU A 64 -4.61 35.81 -27.16
CA LEU A 64 -5.09 37.18 -27.37
C LEU A 64 -3.94 38.17 -27.62
N GLU A 65 -2.84 38.08 -26.88
CA GLU A 65 -1.67 38.95 -27.11
C GLU A 65 -0.99 38.69 -28.45
N LEU A 66 -0.88 37.42 -28.86
CA LEU A 66 -0.38 37.05 -30.18
C LEU A 66 -1.28 37.60 -31.30
N ALA A 67 -2.60 37.51 -31.14
CA ALA A 67 -3.57 38.07 -32.09
C ALA A 67 -3.52 39.61 -32.15
N THR A 68 -3.14 40.27 -31.06
CA THR A 68 -2.96 41.74 -30.99
C THR A 68 -1.64 42.20 -31.62
N GLY A 69 -0.77 41.26 -32.04
CA GLY A 69 0.48 41.57 -32.74
C GLY A 69 1.56 42.15 -31.83
N ARG A 70 1.51 41.87 -30.52
CA ARG A 70 2.46 42.39 -29.52
C ARG A 70 3.42 41.28 -29.04
N PRO A 71 4.44 40.92 -29.83
CA PRO A 71 5.28 39.76 -29.54
C PRO A 71 6.10 39.91 -28.26
N LEU A 72 6.43 41.14 -27.83
CA LEU A 72 7.16 41.39 -26.58
C LEU A 72 6.32 41.10 -25.34
N GLU A 73 5.03 41.47 -25.34
CA GLU A 73 4.11 41.21 -24.22
C GLU A 73 3.86 39.69 -24.11
N ALA A 74 3.58 39.04 -25.24
CA ALA A 74 3.43 37.58 -25.33
C ALA A 74 4.67 36.81 -24.85
N LEU A 75 5.87 37.32 -25.17
CA LEU A 75 7.13 36.72 -24.72
C LEU A 75 7.27 36.80 -23.20
N ILE A 76 6.88 37.90 -22.57
CA ILE A 76 6.91 38.07 -21.10
C ILE A 76 5.96 37.09 -20.43
N ILE A 77 4.71 36.97 -20.92
CA ILE A 77 3.73 36.01 -20.39
C ILE A 77 4.25 34.58 -20.55
N PHE A 78 4.79 34.25 -21.73
CA PHE A 78 5.37 32.93 -22.00
C PHE A 78 6.52 32.59 -21.04
N LEU A 79 7.46 33.53 -20.82
CA LEU A 79 8.59 33.32 -19.92
C LEU A 79 8.13 33.13 -18.46
N LEU A 80 7.14 33.91 -18.03
CA LEU A 80 6.54 33.79 -16.70
C LEU A 80 5.82 32.44 -16.52
N LEU A 81 5.15 31.96 -17.57
CA LEU A 81 4.52 30.64 -17.61
C LEU A 81 5.56 29.52 -17.47
N LEU A 82 6.64 29.64 -18.23
CA LEU A 82 7.74 28.67 -18.24
C LEU A 82 8.43 28.60 -16.88
N LEU A 83 8.67 29.76 -16.25
CA LEU A 83 9.24 29.86 -14.91
C LEU A 83 8.29 29.24 -13.85
N ASN A 84 7.00 29.56 -13.90
CA ASN A 84 6.01 28.97 -12.99
C ASN A 84 5.91 27.44 -13.15
N GLY A 85 5.94 26.95 -14.39
CA GLY A 85 5.96 25.52 -14.69
C GLY A 85 7.21 24.82 -14.14
N LEU A 86 8.38 25.43 -14.33
CA LEU A 86 9.65 24.90 -13.81
C LEU A 86 9.68 24.89 -12.28
N LEU A 87 9.21 25.96 -11.63
CA LEU A 87 9.07 26.04 -10.19
C LEU A 87 8.09 24.99 -9.66
N ALA A 88 6.96 24.78 -10.34
CA ALA A 88 5.99 23.75 -9.99
C ALA A 88 6.60 22.34 -10.10
N PHE A 89 7.36 22.07 -11.16
CA PHE A 89 8.03 20.79 -11.38
C PHE A 89 9.12 20.51 -10.32
N LEU A 90 9.91 21.52 -9.98
CA LEU A 90 10.92 21.43 -8.92
C LEU A 90 10.29 21.20 -7.54
N LYS A 91 9.19 21.89 -7.23
CA LYS A 91 8.41 21.67 -6.00
C LYS A 91 7.86 20.25 -5.93
N GLU A 92 7.33 19.74 -7.05
CA GLU A 92 6.76 18.39 -7.11
C GLU A 92 7.83 17.31 -6.93
N LYS A 93 9.02 17.47 -7.53
CA LYS A 93 10.15 16.55 -7.33
C LYS A 93 10.62 16.51 -5.88
N ARG A 94 10.74 17.67 -5.22
CA ARG A 94 11.15 17.75 -3.81
C ARG A 94 10.10 17.13 -2.87
N GLY A 95 8.81 17.39 -3.12
CA GLY A 95 7.72 16.80 -2.34
C GLY A 95 7.70 15.27 -2.41
N LYS A 96 7.86 14.71 -3.62
CA LYS A 96 7.88 13.26 -3.82
C LYS A 96 9.15 12.59 -3.26
N ALA A 97 10.30 13.28 -3.29
CA ALA A 97 11.56 12.73 -2.76
C ALA A 97 11.51 12.54 -1.23
N ALA A 98 10.94 13.49 -0.49
CA ALA A 98 10.79 13.38 0.96
C ALA A 98 9.88 12.20 1.36
N LEU A 99 8.76 12.02 0.66
CA LEU A 99 7.87 10.88 0.88
C LEU A 99 8.51 9.54 0.53
N ARG A 100 9.30 9.46 -0.54
CA ARG A 100 9.98 8.23 -0.95
C ARG A 100 11.03 7.79 0.07
N LEU A 101 11.85 8.72 0.57
CA LEU A 101 12.86 8.42 1.59
C LEU A 101 12.23 7.99 2.93
N LEU A 102 11.06 8.53 3.26
CA LEU A 102 10.28 8.06 4.42
C LEU A 102 9.67 6.67 4.16
N ARG A 103 9.13 6.40 2.96
CA ARG A 103 8.60 5.08 2.59
C ARG A 103 9.67 3.99 2.57
N ASP A 104 10.86 4.26 2.03
CA ASP A 104 11.97 3.29 1.98
C ASP A 104 12.48 2.94 3.38
N LYS A 105 12.52 3.91 4.30
CA LYS A 105 12.89 3.65 5.70
C LYS A 105 11.80 2.92 6.49
N MET A 106 10.57 2.92 5.99
CA MET A 106 9.42 2.17 6.53
C MET A 106 9.12 0.93 5.69
N GLU A 107 10.12 0.36 5.02
CA GLU A 107 9.96 -0.93 4.37
C GLU A 107 9.72 -1.97 5.48
N VAL A 108 8.44 -2.28 5.73
CA VAL A 108 8.01 -3.21 6.77
C VAL A 108 8.72 -4.52 6.50
N THR A 109 9.52 -4.97 7.47
CA THR A 109 10.21 -6.26 7.39
C THR A 109 9.50 -7.25 8.29
N ALA A 110 9.57 -8.53 7.93
CA ALA A 110 8.98 -9.61 8.69
C ALA A 110 9.98 -10.74 8.88
N ARG A 111 9.90 -11.43 10.01
CA ARG A 111 10.68 -12.64 10.26
C ARG A 111 9.90 -13.85 9.79
N VAL A 112 10.45 -14.55 8.81
CA VAL A 112 9.90 -15.78 8.26
C VAL A 112 10.83 -16.94 8.54
N SER A 113 10.29 -18.13 8.79
CA SER A 113 11.08 -19.36 8.76
C SER A 113 11.12 -19.88 7.32
N ARG A 114 12.31 -19.91 6.72
CA ARG A 114 12.56 -20.52 5.42
C ARG A 114 13.74 -21.49 5.49
N ASP A 115 13.58 -22.67 4.91
CA ASP A 115 14.54 -23.79 5.02
C ASP A 115 14.89 -24.15 6.48
N GLY A 116 13.94 -23.98 7.41
CA GLY A 116 14.18 -24.20 8.85
C GLY A 116 15.00 -23.11 9.55
N LEU A 117 15.37 -22.04 8.84
CA LEU A 117 16.11 -20.90 9.39
C LEU A 117 15.23 -19.65 9.44
N TRP A 118 15.31 -18.93 10.56
CA TRP A 118 14.65 -17.64 10.70
C TRP A 118 15.43 -16.57 9.93
N LYS A 119 14.79 -15.99 8.91
CA LYS A 119 15.33 -14.91 8.08
C LYS A 119 14.41 -13.70 8.14
N THR A 120 14.98 -12.50 8.11
CA THR A 120 14.22 -11.26 7.98
C THR A 120 14.08 -10.93 6.50
N VAL A 121 12.84 -10.86 6.01
CA VAL A 121 12.52 -10.56 4.60
C VAL A 121 11.65 -9.31 4.51
N PRO A 122 11.71 -8.55 3.40
CA PRO A 122 10.76 -7.48 3.12
C PRO A 122 9.33 -8.01 3.12
N ALA A 123 8.37 -7.28 3.71
CA ALA A 123 6.98 -7.71 3.79
C ALA A 123 6.35 -7.99 2.42
N ARG A 124 6.84 -7.31 1.36
CA ARG A 124 6.43 -7.52 -0.04
C ARG A 124 6.75 -8.92 -0.60
N GLU A 125 7.70 -9.63 0.01
CA GLU A 125 8.17 -10.96 -0.43
C GLU A 125 7.50 -12.11 0.36
N ILE A 126 6.60 -11.78 1.29
CA ILE A 126 5.84 -12.76 2.06
C ILE A 126 4.80 -13.41 1.15
N VAL A 127 4.69 -14.73 1.25
CA VAL A 127 3.73 -15.52 0.48
C VAL A 127 2.79 -16.32 1.38
N PRO A 128 1.59 -16.69 0.90
CA PRO A 128 0.74 -17.63 1.61
C PRO A 128 1.48 -18.94 1.92
N GLY A 129 1.38 -19.40 3.16
CA GLY A 129 2.08 -20.55 3.69
C GLY A 129 3.41 -20.25 4.41
N ASP A 130 3.94 -19.01 4.33
CA ASP A 130 5.12 -18.63 5.12
C ASP A 130 4.82 -18.72 6.62
N LEU A 131 5.80 -19.18 7.41
CA LEU A 131 5.73 -19.18 8.86
C LEU A 131 6.33 -17.88 9.39
N VAL A 132 5.50 -16.98 9.91
CA VAL A 132 5.91 -15.66 10.40
C VAL A 132 5.95 -15.64 11.92
N HIS A 133 6.99 -15.05 12.47
CA HIS A 133 7.10 -14.81 13.91
C HIS A 133 6.99 -13.31 14.21
N VAL A 134 6.00 -12.95 15.02
CA VAL A 134 5.70 -11.58 15.43
C VAL A 134 6.02 -11.39 16.91
N ARG A 135 6.65 -10.27 17.25
CA ARG A 135 6.97 -9.88 18.63
C ARG A 135 6.37 -8.53 18.96
N GLN A 136 6.40 -8.19 20.24
CA GLN A 136 6.02 -6.87 20.72
C GLN A 136 6.69 -5.75 19.91
N GLY A 137 5.89 -4.82 19.41
CA GLY A 137 6.31 -3.70 18.57
C GLY A 137 6.27 -3.98 17.07
N ASP A 138 6.15 -5.25 16.66
CA ASP A 138 6.07 -5.61 15.24
C ASP A 138 4.67 -5.29 14.66
N PHE A 139 4.66 -4.85 13.40
CA PHE A 139 3.45 -4.77 12.59
C PHE A 139 3.15 -6.15 11.99
N VAL A 140 1.88 -6.54 11.99
CA VAL A 140 1.43 -7.77 11.33
C VAL A 140 1.44 -7.55 9.81
N PRO A 141 2.32 -8.24 9.03
CA PRO A 141 2.61 -7.88 7.64
C PRO A 141 1.64 -8.46 6.61
N ALA A 142 0.84 -9.46 7.01
CA ALA A 142 -0.13 -10.18 6.19
C ALA A 142 -1.18 -10.82 7.12
N ASP A 143 -2.27 -11.37 6.59
CA ASP A 143 -3.23 -12.08 7.44
C ASP A 143 -2.64 -13.43 7.87
N LEU A 144 -2.43 -13.63 9.17
CA LEU A 144 -1.82 -14.83 9.74
C LEU A 144 -2.86 -15.67 10.48
N LEU A 145 -2.63 -16.97 10.58
CA LEU A 145 -3.32 -17.87 11.50
C LEU A 145 -2.33 -18.26 12.59
N LEU A 146 -2.63 -17.95 13.85
CA LEU A 146 -1.71 -18.19 14.95
C LEU A 146 -1.54 -19.70 15.19
N GLY A 147 -0.30 -20.19 15.18
CA GLY A 147 0.04 -21.56 15.54
C GLY A 147 0.47 -21.69 17.00
N SER A 148 1.16 -20.67 17.54
CA SER A 148 1.64 -20.66 18.93
C SER A 148 1.80 -19.25 19.49
N GLY A 149 1.76 -19.15 20.82
CA GLY A 149 1.88 -17.90 21.56
C GLY A 149 0.54 -17.23 21.88
N THR A 150 0.59 -16.13 22.61
CA THR A 150 -0.59 -15.36 23.01
C THR A 150 -0.32 -13.85 22.89
N PRO A 151 -0.24 -13.30 21.66
CA PRO A 151 0.00 -11.88 21.45
C PRO A 151 -1.25 -11.05 21.81
N LEU A 152 -1.02 -9.87 22.40
CA LEU A 152 -2.02 -8.81 22.53
C LEU A 152 -1.88 -7.87 21.33
N LEU A 153 -2.96 -7.74 20.56
CA LEU A 153 -2.99 -6.90 19.35
C LEU A 153 -3.75 -5.62 19.60
N ASP A 154 -3.21 -4.52 19.07
CA ASP A 154 -3.94 -3.28 18.89
C ASP A 154 -4.58 -3.27 17.50
N GLN A 155 -5.91 -3.24 17.50
CA GLN A 155 -6.73 -3.22 16.30
C GLN A 155 -7.29 -1.82 15.98
N SER A 156 -6.84 -0.77 16.69
CA SER A 156 -7.30 0.60 16.48
C SER A 156 -7.22 1.06 15.03
N SER A 157 -6.20 0.60 14.29
CA SER A 157 -6.01 0.93 12.88
C SER A 157 -7.04 0.29 11.93
N LEU A 158 -7.74 -0.76 12.36
CA LEU A 158 -8.73 -1.50 11.54
C LEU A 158 -10.16 -1.34 12.05
N THR A 159 -10.38 -1.41 13.36
CA THR A 159 -11.72 -1.40 13.99
C THR A 159 -12.04 -0.07 14.66
N GLY A 160 -11.03 0.77 14.94
CA GLY A 160 -11.20 2.01 15.72
C GLY A 160 -11.29 1.76 17.24
N GLU A 161 -11.24 0.52 17.70
CA GLU A 161 -11.25 0.20 19.13
C GLU A 161 -9.83 0.26 19.69
N SER A 162 -9.63 1.03 20.77
CA SER A 162 -8.31 1.23 21.38
C SER A 162 -7.92 0.16 22.42
N LEU A 163 -8.81 -0.79 22.71
CA LEU A 163 -8.55 -1.83 23.69
C LEU A 163 -7.78 -2.99 23.05
N PRO A 164 -6.61 -3.38 23.58
CA PRO A 164 -5.86 -4.51 23.05
C PRO A 164 -6.63 -5.82 23.20
N VAL A 165 -6.74 -6.58 22.13
CA VAL A 165 -7.44 -7.88 22.12
C VAL A 165 -6.40 -9.01 22.23
N PRO A 166 -6.50 -9.87 23.26
CA PRO A 166 -5.66 -11.06 23.35
C PRO A 166 -6.05 -12.06 22.25
N LYS A 167 -5.05 -12.64 21.57
CA LYS A 167 -5.24 -13.72 20.60
C LYS A 167 -4.54 -15.00 21.07
N GLY A 168 -5.17 -16.15 20.81
CA GLY A 168 -4.64 -17.46 21.12
C GLY A 168 -4.37 -18.31 19.86
N PRO A 169 -3.76 -19.50 20.02
CA PRO A 169 -3.55 -20.43 18.92
C PRO A 169 -4.86 -20.77 18.22
N GLY A 170 -4.87 -20.74 16.88
CA GLY A 170 -6.06 -20.90 16.05
C GLY A 170 -6.77 -19.59 15.69
N ASP A 171 -6.45 -18.47 16.35
CA ASP A 171 -7.05 -17.18 16.01
C ASP A 171 -6.38 -16.52 14.79
N PRO A 172 -7.15 -15.81 13.96
CA PRO A 172 -6.60 -14.99 12.89
C PRO A 172 -6.00 -13.68 13.42
N LEU A 173 -4.83 -13.32 12.89
CA LEU A 173 -4.18 -12.02 13.03
C LEU A 173 -4.36 -11.28 11.70
N PHE A 174 -4.81 -10.03 11.77
CA PHE A 174 -5.09 -9.24 10.57
C PHE A 174 -3.91 -8.32 10.21
N ALA A 175 -3.63 -8.21 8.92
CA ALA A 175 -2.61 -7.30 8.39
C ALA A 175 -2.87 -5.86 8.84
N GLY A 176 -1.82 -5.15 9.27
CA GLY A 176 -1.92 -3.76 9.72
C GLY A 176 -2.26 -3.57 11.21
N THR A 177 -2.46 -4.65 11.97
CA THR A 177 -2.49 -4.59 13.44
C THR A 177 -1.07 -4.51 14.03
N VAL A 178 -0.95 -3.97 15.25
CA VAL A 178 0.33 -3.87 15.96
C VAL A 178 0.34 -4.77 17.18
N VAL A 179 1.41 -5.54 17.38
CA VAL A 179 1.57 -6.37 18.58
C VAL A 179 1.98 -5.47 19.76
N ARG A 180 1.08 -5.26 20.72
CA ARG A 180 1.34 -4.44 21.91
C ARG A 180 2.13 -5.17 22.98
N ARG A 181 1.92 -6.48 23.12
CA ARG A 181 2.58 -7.31 24.13
C ARG A 181 2.58 -8.78 23.72
N GLY A 182 3.60 -9.51 24.16
CA GLY A 182 3.75 -10.93 23.86
C GLY A 182 4.39 -11.18 22.51
N GLU A 183 4.44 -12.45 22.14
CA GLU A 183 4.95 -12.92 20.86
C GLU A 183 4.11 -14.11 20.40
N GLY A 184 4.20 -14.37 19.10
CA GLY A 184 3.44 -15.44 18.49
C GLY A 184 4.03 -15.85 17.16
N THR A 185 3.80 -17.11 16.81
CA THR A 185 4.21 -17.65 15.52
C THR A 185 2.96 -18.13 14.79
N GLY A 186 2.81 -17.75 13.53
CA GLY A 186 1.62 -18.05 12.76
C GLY A 186 1.92 -18.19 11.27
N PHE A 187 1.01 -18.85 10.58
CA PHE A 187 1.12 -19.13 9.14
C PHE A 187 0.41 -18.05 8.35
N VAL A 188 1.01 -17.61 7.25
CA VAL A 188 0.37 -16.64 6.35
C VAL A 188 -0.77 -17.31 5.61
N THR A 189 -1.98 -16.77 5.77
CA THR A 189 -3.18 -17.27 5.08
C THR A 189 -3.47 -16.46 3.82
N ARG A 190 -3.34 -15.13 3.90
CA ARG A 190 -3.65 -14.21 2.78
C ARG A 190 -2.66 -13.06 2.73
N THR A 191 -2.30 -12.65 1.52
CA THR A 191 -1.36 -11.55 1.24
C THR A 191 -1.97 -10.55 0.25
N GLY A 192 -1.38 -9.36 0.17
CA GLY A 192 -1.65 -8.35 -0.85
C GLY A 192 -3.08 -7.83 -0.83
N LYS A 193 -3.74 -7.86 -1.99
CA LYS A 193 -5.14 -7.45 -2.15
C LYS A 193 -6.14 -8.30 -1.36
N ASP A 194 -5.79 -9.56 -1.09
CA ASP A 194 -6.72 -10.54 -0.54
C ASP A 194 -6.79 -10.50 0.99
N CYS A 195 -5.86 -9.78 1.63
CA CYS A 195 -5.85 -9.56 3.07
C CYS A 195 -6.92 -8.55 3.51
N ALA A 196 -7.31 -8.60 4.78
CA ALA A 196 -8.34 -7.72 5.34
C ALA A 196 -8.03 -6.24 5.10
N TYR A 197 -6.79 -5.83 5.33
CA TYR A 197 -6.33 -4.46 5.07
C TYR A 197 -6.36 -4.12 3.58
N GLY A 198 -5.93 -5.03 2.70
CA GLY A 198 -5.91 -4.84 1.26
C GLY A 198 -7.30 -4.60 0.67
N ARG A 199 -8.30 -5.34 1.15
CA ARG A 199 -9.70 -5.14 0.74
C ARG A 199 -10.23 -3.78 1.19
N THR A 200 -9.94 -3.35 2.42
CA THR A 200 -10.34 -2.01 2.89
C THR A 200 -9.71 -0.92 2.03
N VAL A 201 -8.42 -1.03 1.71
CA VAL A 201 -7.74 -0.07 0.83
C VAL A 201 -8.36 -0.05 -0.57
N GLN A 202 -8.73 -1.20 -1.13
CA GLN A 202 -9.42 -1.27 -2.42
C GLN A 202 -10.81 -0.63 -2.38
N LEU A 203 -11.61 -0.89 -1.35
CA LEU A 203 -12.94 -0.30 -1.20
C LEU A 203 -12.88 1.22 -1.07
N VAL A 204 -11.92 1.74 -0.30
CA VAL A 204 -11.70 3.20 -0.20
C VAL A 204 -11.27 3.78 -1.53
N HIS A 205 -10.35 3.12 -2.26
CA HIS A 205 -9.91 3.58 -3.56
C HIS A 205 -11.04 3.60 -4.60
N ASP A 206 -11.87 2.56 -4.64
CA ASP A 206 -13.04 2.48 -5.52
C ASP A 206 -14.08 3.54 -5.17
N ALA A 207 -14.27 3.83 -3.87
CA ALA A 207 -15.18 4.87 -3.40
C ALA A 207 -14.68 6.29 -3.72
N GLU A 208 -13.38 6.59 -3.55
CA GLU A 208 -12.77 7.86 -3.97
C GLU A 208 -12.86 8.05 -5.49
N THR A 209 -12.68 6.96 -6.24
CA THR A 209 -12.80 6.99 -7.71
C THR A 209 -14.23 7.33 -8.16
N ARG A 210 -15.26 6.88 -7.44
CA ARG A 210 -16.66 7.26 -7.70
C ARG A 210 -16.98 8.68 -7.25
N SER A 211 -16.53 9.09 -6.06
CA SER A 211 -16.82 10.42 -5.50
C SER A 211 -16.27 11.58 -6.34
N HIS A 212 -15.07 11.41 -6.93
CA HIS A 212 -14.49 12.39 -7.83
C HIS A 212 -15.08 12.39 -9.25
N ALA A 213 -15.84 11.37 -9.64
CA ALA A 213 -16.50 11.30 -10.94
C ALA A 213 -17.92 11.89 -10.95
N GLU A 214 -18.59 11.98 -9.79
CA GLU A 214 -20.01 12.37 -9.73
C GLU A 214 -20.31 13.76 -9.11
N THR A 215 -19.33 14.47 -8.53
CA THR A 215 -19.60 15.79 -7.89
C THR A 215 -19.10 16.98 -8.73
N THR A 216 -19.23 16.92 -10.06
CA THR A 216 -19.08 18.13 -10.91
C THR A 216 -20.13 18.11 -12.02
N VAL A 217 -21.39 17.97 -11.63
CA VAL A 217 -22.51 18.55 -12.37
C VAL A 217 -23.47 19.13 -11.32
N LEU A 218 -23.27 20.41 -11.01
CA LEU A 218 -24.28 21.43 -10.74
C LEU A 218 -23.58 22.78 -10.58
#